data_AF-A0A1B6MCQ9-F1
#
_entry.id   AF-A0A1B6MCQ9-F1
#
_cell.length_a   1.000
_cell.length_b   1.000
_cell.length_c   1.000
_cell.angle_alpha   90.00
_cell.angle_beta   90.00
_cell.angle_gamma   90.00
#
_symmetry.space_group_name_H-M   'P 1'
#
loop_
_entity.id
_entity.type
_entity.pdbx_description
1 polymer ?
#
loop_
_entity_poly.entity_id
_entity_poly.type
_entity_poly.pdbx_seq_one_letter_code
_entity_poly.pdbx_strand_id
1 'polypeptide(L)'
;EMSVYGGEDHGEALPHLLHSSNASQLDLTVEKMTTQYTNSRFGLHLVTVSSDSTNGTVTVRPRKTLDDDHAPGVFTMVEMLTPLAQTGQCGGYLQWRPVVYTSPDRDMTSSTETVEYAVAAPAEPLRTLNHTLLYSLLGNRLDEMLVVATNITFGEAGDGFFRKNQYATWTVLVGYGHPPEEQFSMLVTLVLLLGIGLPAIVILTGTVCIVLRRLQRNKDDLFLSR
;
A
#
# COMPACT_ATOMS: atom_id res chain seq x y z
N GLU A 1 -2.61 -0.29 19.14
CA GLU A 1 -1.42 -1.08 19.48
C GLU A 1 -0.26 -0.67 18.57
N MET A 2 0.98 -0.72 19.04
CA MET A 2 2.15 -0.35 18.25
C MET A 2 3.21 -1.44 18.35
N SER A 3 3.76 -1.84 17.21
CA SER A 3 4.74 -2.92 17.07
C SER A 3 5.95 -2.44 16.26
N VAL A 4 7.13 -2.97 16.59
CA VAL A 4 8.41 -2.67 15.92
C VAL A 4 9.12 -3.98 15.62
N TYR A 5 9.88 -4.02 14.54
CA TYR A 5 10.43 -5.26 13.99
C TYR A 5 11.93 -5.17 13.78
N GLY A 6 12.62 -6.30 13.87
CA GLY A 6 14.08 -6.40 13.71
C GLY A 6 14.53 -6.74 12.29
N GLY A 7 13.60 -7.07 11.39
CA GLY A 7 13.88 -7.56 10.04
C GLY A 7 12.66 -7.42 9.14
N GLU A 8 12.79 -7.92 7.91
CA GLU A 8 11.68 -7.98 6.95
C GLU A 8 10.84 -9.24 7.18
N ASP A 9 9.56 -9.05 7.44
CA ASP A 9 8.56 -10.11 7.60
C ASP A 9 7.14 -9.50 7.45
N HIS A 10 6.11 -10.35 7.41
CA HIS A 10 4.72 -9.91 7.38
C HIS A 10 4.13 -9.85 8.79
N GLY A 11 3.27 -8.87 9.05
CA GLY A 11 2.55 -8.78 10.33
C GLY A 11 1.70 -10.04 10.60
N GLU A 12 1.61 -10.48 11.85
CA GLU A 12 0.86 -11.71 12.19
C GLU A 12 -0.65 -11.62 11.93
N ALA A 13 -1.24 -10.43 12.07
CA ALA A 13 -2.65 -10.20 11.84
C ALA A 13 -2.89 -9.59 10.46
N LEU A 14 -4.02 -9.94 9.85
CA LEU A 14 -4.49 -9.29 8.63
C LEU A 14 -4.54 -7.75 8.82
N PRO A 15 -4.06 -6.95 7.83
CA PRO A 15 -3.80 -7.32 6.44
C PRO A 15 -2.35 -7.75 6.16
N HIS A 16 -1.67 -8.33 7.15
CA HIS A 16 -0.31 -8.88 7.04
C HIS A 16 0.66 -7.93 6.34
N LEU A 17 0.73 -6.65 6.76
CA LEU A 17 1.61 -5.69 6.10
C LEU A 17 3.07 -6.16 6.19
N LEU A 18 3.77 -6.17 5.05
CA LEU A 18 5.21 -6.39 4.99
C LEU A 18 5.91 -5.23 5.71
N HIS A 19 6.60 -5.53 6.80
CA HIS A 19 7.34 -4.55 7.59
C HIS A 19 8.85 -4.77 7.44
N SER A 20 9.65 -3.81 7.91
CA SER A 20 11.11 -3.91 7.95
C SER A 20 11.65 -3.32 9.25
N SER A 21 12.96 -3.41 9.47
CA SER A 21 13.65 -2.78 10.61
C SER A 21 13.52 -1.26 10.68
N ASN A 22 13.11 -0.62 9.58
CA ASN A 22 12.93 0.83 9.48
C ASN A 22 11.46 1.27 9.58
N ALA A 23 10.56 0.35 9.96
CA ALA A 23 9.14 0.60 10.07
C ALA A 23 8.61 0.19 11.45
N SER A 24 7.56 0.89 11.87
CA SER A 24 6.70 0.51 12.98
C SER A 24 5.28 0.31 12.46
N GLN A 25 4.60 -0.71 12.95
CA GLN A 25 3.19 -0.95 12.65
C GLN A 25 2.32 -0.36 13.75
N LEU A 26 1.25 0.31 13.35
CA LEU A 26 0.24 0.87 14.23
C LEU A 26 -1.11 0.26 13.88
N ASP A 27 -1.74 -0.34 14.88
CA ASP A 27 -3.12 -0.84 14.83
C ASP A 27 -4.04 0.10 15.61
N LEU A 28 -5.02 0.67 14.92
CA LEU A 28 -6.02 1.55 15.52
C LEU A 28 -7.36 0.85 15.57
N THR A 29 -7.86 0.60 16.78
CA THR A 29 -9.12 -0.11 17.02
C THR A 29 -10.13 0.81 17.70
N VAL A 30 -11.31 0.93 17.09
CA VAL A 30 -12.50 1.55 17.69
C VAL A 30 -13.45 0.41 18.03
N GLU A 31 -13.62 0.14 19.32
CA GLU A 31 -14.47 -0.94 19.82
C GLU A 31 -15.54 -0.40 20.76
N LYS A 32 -16.79 -0.86 20.57
CA LYS A 32 -17.95 -0.64 21.45
C LYS A 32 -18.20 0.83 21.83
N MET A 33 -17.75 1.76 20.97
CA MET A 33 -18.03 3.18 21.17
C MET A 33 -19.50 3.47 20.97
N THR A 34 -20.05 4.31 21.84
CA THR A 34 -21.44 4.77 21.72
C THR A 34 -21.53 5.84 20.64
N THR A 35 -22.40 5.63 19.65
CA THR A 35 -22.65 6.60 18.58
C THR A 35 -23.94 7.36 18.84
N GLN A 36 -23.94 8.66 18.53
CA GLN A 36 -25.15 9.48 18.67
C GLN A 36 -26.17 9.21 17.54
N TYR A 37 -25.69 8.75 16.39
CA TYR A 37 -26.50 8.51 15.21
C TYR A 37 -26.42 7.04 14.80
N THR A 38 -27.45 6.57 14.10
CA THR A 38 -27.54 5.18 13.64
C THR A 38 -26.58 4.88 12.49
N ASN A 39 -26.25 5.91 11.70
CA ASN A 39 -25.44 5.81 10.48
C ASN A 39 -24.07 6.50 10.68
N SER A 40 -23.47 6.33 11.86
CA SER A 40 -22.18 6.92 12.18
C SER A 40 -21.03 6.15 11.52
N ARG A 41 -20.08 6.91 10.95
CA ARG A 41 -18.78 6.42 10.49
C ARG A 41 -17.69 7.02 11.35
N PHE A 42 -16.60 6.27 11.50
CA PHE A 42 -15.38 6.76 12.13
C PHE A 42 -14.33 7.04 11.06
N GLY A 43 -13.33 7.81 11.44
CA GLY A 43 -12.19 8.12 10.60
C GLY A 43 -11.11 8.79 11.41
N LEU A 44 -9.97 8.99 10.76
CA LEU A 44 -8.79 9.59 11.32
C LEU A 44 -8.49 10.88 10.57
N HIS A 45 -8.24 11.94 11.33
CA HIS A 45 -7.58 13.14 10.82
C HIS A 45 -6.10 13.01 11.10
N LEU A 46 -5.32 12.79 10.05
CA LEU A 46 -3.89 12.55 10.16
C LEU A 46 -3.13 13.82 9.79
N VAL A 47 -2.27 14.28 10.69
CA VAL A 47 -1.36 15.40 10.46
C VAL A 47 0.06 14.85 10.49
N THR A 48 0.79 15.03 9.40
CA THR A 48 2.17 14.54 9.24
C THR A 48 3.11 15.73 9.09
N VAL A 49 4.27 15.63 9.74
CA VAL A 49 5.34 16.63 9.69
C VAL A 49 6.60 15.97 9.12
N SER A 50 7.26 16.64 8.17
CA SER A 50 8.55 16.23 7.62
C SER A 50 9.56 17.37 7.70
N SER A 51 10.84 17.03 7.80
CA SER A 51 11.95 17.99 7.70
C SER A 51 12.18 18.52 6.28
N ASP A 52 11.37 18.10 5.30
CA ASP A 52 11.36 18.65 3.96
C ASP A 52 10.94 20.13 3.96
N SER A 53 11.27 20.84 2.87
CA SER A 53 10.86 22.24 2.66
C SER A 53 9.34 22.38 2.72
N THR A 54 8.85 23.52 3.23
CA THR A 54 7.43 23.90 3.22
C THR A 54 6.78 23.88 1.84
N ASN A 55 7.58 24.03 0.77
CA ASN A 55 7.11 23.96 -0.62
C ASN A 55 7.13 22.54 -1.19
N GLY A 56 7.57 21.56 -0.40
CA GLY A 56 7.57 20.15 -0.78
C GLY A 56 6.16 19.60 -0.88
N THR A 57 5.99 18.59 -1.72
CA THR A 57 4.69 17.94 -1.94
C THR A 57 4.74 16.51 -1.42
N VAL A 58 3.86 16.18 -0.47
CA VAL A 58 3.61 14.79 -0.10
C VAL A 58 2.70 14.16 -1.15
N THR A 59 3.09 12.99 -1.64
CA THR A 59 2.32 12.25 -2.65
C THR A 59 1.60 11.11 -1.96
N VAL A 60 0.29 11.02 -2.18
CA VAL A 60 -0.49 9.82 -1.85
C VAL A 60 -0.80 9.10 -3.16
N ARG A 61 -0.35 7.86 -3.26
CA ARG A 61 -0.57 7.05 -4.46
C ARG A 61 -1.08 5.65 -4.09
N PRO A 62 -2.13 5.17 -4.77
CA PRO A 62 -2.47 3.76 -4.74
C PRO A 62 -1.54 2.99 -5.69
N ARG A 63 -0.83 2.00 -5.17
CA ARG A 63 -0.05 1.01 -5.94
C ARG A 63 -0.89 -0.25 -6.08
N LYS A 64 -1.15 -0.69 -7.31
CA LYS A 64 -1.82 -1.97 -7.55
C LYS A 64 -0.84 -3.13 -7.34
N THR A 65 -1.28 -4.16 -6.63
CA THR A 65 -0.58 -5.43 -6.48
C THR A 65 -1.29 -6.49 -7.32
N LEU A 66 -0.55 -7.45 -7.87
CA LEU A 66 -1.15 -8.60 -8.56
C LEU A 66 -1.45 -9.76 -7.62
N ASP A 67 -1.01 -9.64 -6.38
CA ASP A 67 -1.04 -10.67 -5.37
C ASP A 67 -1.83 -10.19 -4.16
N ASP A 68 -2.60 -11.11 -3.60
CA ASP A 68 -3.47 -10.97 -2.43
C ASP A 68 -3.26 -12.10 -1.40
N ASP A 69 -2.20 -12.91 -1.52
CA ASP A 69 -1.86 -14.01 -0.60
C ASP A 69 -1.88 -13.55 0.88
N HIS A 70 -1.34 -12.36 1.13
CA HIS A 70 -1.25 -11.73 2.44
C HIS A 70 -2.47 -10.86 2.80
N ALA A 71 -3.37 -10.55 1.86
CA ALA A 71 -4.57 -9.76 2.13
C ALA A 71 -5.68 -10.12 1.12
N PRO A 72 -6.41 -11.23 1.35
CA PRO A 72 -7.35 -11.76 0.37
C PRO A 72 -8.36 -10.73 -0.11
N GLY A 73 -8.46 -10.57 -1.43
CA GLY A 73 -9.37 -9.61 -2.07
C GLY A 73 -8.88 -8.15 -2.11
N VAL A 74 -7.72 -7.83 -1.54
CA VAL A 74 -7.18 -6.45 -1.50
C VAL A 74 -5.94 -6.31 -2.36
N PHE A 75 -6.14 -5.93 -3.63
CA PHE A 75 -5.09 -5.80 -4.65
C PHE A 75 -4.45 -4.41 -4.73
N THR A 76 -4.54 -3.63 -3.67
CA THR A 76 -4.05 -2.24 -3.64
C THR A 76 -3.32 -1.97 -2.34
N MET A 77 -2.28 -1.15 -2.44
CA MET A 77 -1.45 -0.66 -1.36
C MET A 77 -1.42 0.86 -1.46
N VAL A 78 -1.85 1.58 -0.44
CA VAL A 78 -1.79 3.05 -0.42
C VAL A 78 -0.48 3.47 0.24
N GLU A 79 0.24 4.36 -0.42
CA GLU A 79 1.52 4.91 0.04
C GLU A 79 1.43 6.43 0.12
N MET A 80 1.76 7.01 1.28
CA MET A 80 1.96 8.44 1.47
C MET A 80 3.45 8.71 1.67
N LEU A 81 4.07 9.40 0.72
CA LEU A 81 5.52 9.55 0.63
C LEU A 81 5.94 11.01 0.75
N THR A 82 6.88 11.31 1.65
CA THR A 82 7.53 12.62 1.67
C THR A 82 8.42 12.83 0.44
N PRO A 83 8.75 14.08 0.06
CA PRO A 83 9.58 14.38 -1.12
C PRO A 83 10.83 13.51 -1.28
N LEU A 84 11.62 13.32 -0.22
CA LEU A 84 12.82 12.47 -0.28
C LEU A 84 12.50 10.98 -0.44
N ALA A 85 11.41 10.48 0.13
CA ALA A 85 11.00 9.08 -0.05
C ALA A 85 10.56 8.81 -1.49
N GLN A 86 9.97 9.80 -2.18
CA GLN A 86 9.57 9.67 -3.58
C GLN A 86 10.76 9.47 -4.53
N THR A 87 11.91 10.05 -4.20
CA THR A 87 13.14 9.93 -5.01
C THR A 87 14.00 8.73 -4.62
N GLY A 88 13.52 7.86 -3.72
CA GLY A 88 14.26 6.70 -3.21
C GLY A 88 15.39 7.10 -2.24
N GLN A 89 15.33 8.29 -1.67
CA GLN A 89 16.27 8.76 -0.65
C GLN A 89 15.71 8.55 0.76
N CYS A 90 16.46 8.98 1.77
CA CYS A 90 16.05 8.87 3.17
C CYS A 90 14.95 9.90 3.49
N GLY A 91 13.70 9.56 3.21
CA GLY A 91 12.51 10.31 3.60
C GLY A 91 11.65 9.58 4.62
N GLY A 92 10.39 9.98 4.73
CA GLY A 92 9.38 9.29 5.53
C GLY A 92 8.26 8.73 4.65
N TYR A 93 7.63 7.66 5.11
CA TYR A 93 6.46 7.10 4.46
C TYR A 93 5.42 6.59 5.45
N LEU A 94 4.19 6.56 4.96
CA LEU A 94 3.11 5.77 5.54
C LEU A 94 2.59 4.79 4.49
N GLN A 95 2.24 3.58 4.90
CA GLN A 95 1.75 2.56 3.99
C GLN A 95 0.62 1.76 4.64
N TRP A 96 -0.52 1.61 3.96
CA TRP A 96 -1.66 0.83 4.46
C TRP A 96 -2.48 0.22 3.33
N ARG A 97 -3.11 -0.92 3.59
CA ARG A 97 -4.08 -1.51 2.68
C ARG A 97 -5.40 -0.77 2.88
N PRO A 98 -6.18 -0.47 1.82
CA PRO A 98 -7.40 0.32 1.96
C PRO A 98 -8.57 -0.53 2.50
N VAL A 99 -8.36 -1.14 3.67
CA VAL A 99 -9.24 -2.11 4.30
C VAL A 99 -9.31 -1.87 5.80
N VAL A 100 -10.52 -2.01 6.35
CA VAL A 100 -10.82 -1.96 7.78
C VAL A 100 -11.51 -3.26 8.15
N TYR A 101 -11.04 -3.91 9.20
CA TYR A 101 -11.69 -5.12 9.71
C TYR A 101 -12.72 -4.74 10.78
N THR A 102 -13.89 -5.34 10.65
CA THR A 102 -15.07 -5.07 11.48
C THR A 102 -15.34 -6.18 12.51
N SER A 103 -14.39 -7.11 12.66
CA SER A 103 -14.36 -8.13 13.71
C SER A 103 -12.94 -8.28 14.26
N PRO A 104 -12.75 -8.64 15.54
CA PRO A 104 -11.44 -8.96 16.12
C PRO A 104 -10.69 -10.07 15.38
N ASP A 105 -11.40 -11.06 14.82
CA ASP A 105 -10.80 -12.20 14.12
C ASP A 105 -10.17 -11.82 12.77
N ARG A 106 -10.48 -10.62 12.26
CA ARG A 106 -10.01 -10.05 10.98
C ARG A 106 -10.07 -11.05 9.82
N ASP A 107 -11.26 -11.30 9.29
CA ASP A 107 -11.46 -12.11 8.08
C ASP A 107 -11.94 -11.26 6.90
N MET A 108 -11.74 -11.74 5.66
CA MET A 108 -12.20 -11.13 4.42
C MET A 108 -13.71 -10.80 4.48
N THR A 109 -14.52 -11.72 5.00
CA THR A 109 -15.98 -11.54 5.13
C THR A 109 -16.38 -10.48 6.15
N SER A 110 -15.45 -10.15 7.06
CA SER A 110 -15.62 -9.18 8.12
C SER A 110 -14.85 -7.89 7.84
N SER A 111 -14.68 -7.51 6.57
CA SER A 111 -13.96 -6.31 6.18
C SER A 111 -14.84 -5.29 5.46
N THR A 112 -14.37 -4.04 5.39
CA THR A 112 -14.93 -2.96 4.58
C THR A 112 -13.78 -2.07 4.09
N GLU A 113 -14.02 -1.21 3.11
CA GLU A 113 -12.97 -0.35 2.56
C GLU A 113 -12.67 0.89 3.41
N THR A 114 -11.50 1.51 3.19
CA THR A 114 -11.23 2.88 3.62
C THR A 114 -11.49 3.88 2.50
N VAL A 115 -11.78 5.13 2.86
CA VAL A 115 -11.85 6.24 1.90
C VAL A 115 -10.80 7.27 2.28
N GLU A 116 -9.79 7.42 1.41
CA GLU A 116 -8.74 8.42 1.53
C GLU A 116 -9.16 9.75 0.90
N TYR A 117 -8.81 10.85 1.56
CA TYR A 117 -9.06 12.20 1.07
C TYR A 117 -7.77 12.85 0.56
N ALA A 118 -7.94 13.94 -0.19
CA ALA A 118 -6.81 14.71 -0.70
C ALA A 118 -5.95 15.26 0.45
N VAL A 119 -4.63 15.21 0.26
CA VAL A 119 -3.66 15.80 1.18
C VAL A 119 -3.58 17.31 0.94
N ALA A 120 -3.61 18.09 2.01
CA ALA A 120 -3.44 19.54 1.94
C ALA A 120 -2.66 20.05 3.15
N ALA A 121 -1.97 21.18 2.98
CA ALA A 121 -1.41 21.90 4.10
C ALA A 121 -2.54 22.48 4.97
N PRO A 122 -2.50 22.33 6.31
CA PRO A 122 -3.44 23.02 7.19
C PRO A 122 -3.33 24.54 7.03
N ALA A 123 -4.46 25.25 7.17
CA ALA A 123 -4.47 26.72 7.07
C ALA A 123 -3.57 27.38 8.13
N GLU A 124 -3.50 26.82 9.34
CA GLU A 124 -2.65 27.28 10.43
C GLU A 124 -1.87 26.08 11.03
N PRO A 125 -0.71 25.71 10.47
CA PRO A 125 0.05 24.53 10.89
C PRO A 125 0.46 24.54 12.37
N LEU A 126 1.04 25.65 12.87
CA LEU A 126 1.43 25.75 14.28
C LEU A 126 0.25 25.62 15.23
N ARG A 127 -0.88 26.25 14.90
CA ARG A 127 -2.07 26.16 15.76
C ARG A 127 -2.60 24.74 15.81
N THR A 128 -2.54 24.02 14.69
CA THR A 128 -2.89 22.60 14.60
C THR A 128 -1.98 21.74 15.49
N LEU A 129 -0.70 22.10 15.59
CA LEU A 129 0.31 21.32 16.32
C LEU A 129 0.56 21.78 17.77
N ASN A 130 0.09 22.96 18.21
CA ASN A 130 0.45 23.62 19.47
C ASN A 130 0.30 22.73 20.72
N HIS A 131 -0.70 21.82 20.72
CA HIS A 131 -0.97 20.91 21.83
C HIS A 131 -0.43 19.48 21.62
N THR A 132 0.46 19.29 20.65
CA THR A 132 1.07 17.99 20.34
C THR A 132 2.47 17.88 20.90
N LEU A 133 2.94 16.63 21.09
CA LEU A 133 4.33 16.37 21.48
C LEU A 133 5.33 16.94 20.47
N LEU A 134 4.97 17.01 19.18
CA LEU A 134 5.83 17.59 18.15
C LEU A 134 6.13 19.07 18.41
N TYR A 135 5.13 19.87 18.79
CA TYR A 135 5.35 21.27 19.15
C TYR A 135 6.20 21.40 20.42
N SER A 136 6.02 20.51 21.40
CA SER A 136 6.88 20.52 22.60
C SER A 136 8.35 20.21 22.30
N LEU A 137 8.62 19.39 21.26
CA LEU A 137 9.96 18.96 20.88
C LEU A 137 10.65 19.95 19.92
N LEU A 138 9.91 20.47 18.95
CA LEU A 138 10.44 21.25 17.83
C LEU A 138 10.10 22.74 17.92
N GLY A 139 9.09 23.12 18.70
CA GLY A 139 8.64 24.49 18.89
C GLY A 139 8.37 25.20 17.56
N ASN A 140 8.87 26.42 17.43
CA ASN A 140 8.68 27.25 16.24
C ASN A 140 9.42 26.73 14.99
N ARG A 141 10.33 25.74 15.11
CA ARG A 141 10.96 25.13 13.93
C ARG A 141 9.97 24.43 13.01
N LEU A 142 8.77 24.13 13.51
CA LEU A 142 7.67 23.57 12.71
C LEU A 142 7.19 24.52 11.59
N ASP A 143 7.42 25.83 11.70
CA ASP A 143 7.08 26.79 10.63
C ASP A 143 7.92 26.60 9.36
N GLU A 144 9.12 26.04 9.52
CA GLU A 144 10.07 25.81 8.43
C GLU A 144 9.95 24.39 7.84
N MET A 145 9.05 23.57 8.38
CA MET A 145 8.87 22.16 8.05
C MET A 145 7.63 21.94 7.20
N LEU A 146 7.66 20.88 6.40
CA LEU A 146 6.50 20.45 5.63
C LEU A 146 5.44 19.84 6.56
N VAL A 147 4.32 20.53 6.73
CA VAL A 147 3.15 20.05 7.47
C VAL A 147 2.01 19.82 6.50
N VAL A 148 1.50 18.59 6.47
CA VAL A 148 0.32 18.24 5.66
C VAL A 148 -0.68 17.46 6.50
N ALA A 149 -1.95 17.53 6.09
CA ALA A 149 -3.03 16.79 6.72
C ALA A 149 -3.88 16.06 5.68
N THR A 150 -4.45 14.95 6.10
CA THR A 150 -5.43 14.18 5.33
C THR A 150 -6.44 13.52 6.25
N ASN A 151 -7.57 13.12 5.68
CA ASN A 151 -8.58 12.33 6.35
C ASN A 151 -8.60 10.93 5.76
N ILE A 152 -8.86 9.94 6.61
CA ILE A 152 -9.14 8.56 6.20
C ILE A 152 -10.41 8.14 6.93
N THR A 153 -11.47 7.82 6.22
CA THR A 153 -12.74 7.37 6.83
C THR A 153 -12.95 5.88 6.62
N PHE A 154 -13.70 5.27 7.54
CA PHE A 154 -13.91 3.84 7.58
C PHE A 154 -15.28 3.47 7.01
N GLY A 155 -15.23 2.60 6.01
CA GLY A 155 -16.35 1.91 5.41
C GLY A 155 -16.94 2.55 4.16
N GLU A 156 -17.79 1.77 3.49
CA GLU A 156 -18.39 2.11 2.19
C GLU A 156 -19.92 2.06 2.24
N ALA A 157 -20.61 2.63 1.24
CA ALA A 157 -22.06 2.61 1.18
C ALA A 157 -22.61 1.17 1.19
N GLY A 158 -23.52 0.86 2.13
CA GLY A 158 -24.16 -0.45 2.24
C GLY A 158 -23.50 -1.43 3.23
N ASP A 159 -22.38 -1.06 3.84
CA ASP A 159 -21.68 -1.88 4.86
C ASP A 159 -22.44 -2.06 6.18
N GLY A 160 -23.45 -1.22 6.44
CA GLY A 160 -24.25 -1.21 7.67
C GLY A 160 -23.70 -0.27 8.75
N PHE A 161 -22.73 0.59 8.41
CA PHE A 161 -22.08 1.56 9.29
C PHE A 161 -21.41 0.91 10.52
N PHE A 162 -20.81 1.72 11.39
CA PHE A 162 -20.18 1.21 12.61
C PHE A 162 -21.17 0.47 13.52
N ARG A 163 -22.46 0.81 13.47
CA ARG A 163 -23.50 0.23 14.31
C ARG A 163 -23.65 -1.29 14.14
N LYS A 164 -23.39 -1.83 12.94
CA LYS A 164 -23.59 -3.25 12.63
C LYS A 164 -22.72 -4.16 13.50
N ASN A 165 -21.43 -3.86 13.58
CA ASN A 165 -20.46 -4.70 14.28
C ASN A 165 -19.88 -4.04 15.54
N GLN A 166 -20.03 -2.72 15.68
CA GLN A 166 -19.45 -1.91 16.77
C GLN A 166 -17.95 -2.13 16.96
N TYR A 167 -17.26 -2.45 15.87
CA TYR A 167 -15.85 -2.74 15.83
C TYR A 167 -15.29 -2.28 14.49
N ALA A 168 -14.15 -1.61 14.53
CA ALA A 168 -13.38 -1.22 13.36
C ALA A 168 -11.90 -1.20 13.75
N THR A 169 -11.07 -1.95 13.03
CA THR A 169 -9.62 -1.93 13.20
C THR A 169 -8.93 -1.68 11.87
N TRP A 170 -7.99 -0.74 11.88
CA TRP A 170 -7.22 -0.32 10.70
C TRP A 170 -5.75 -0.33 11.05
N THR A 171 -4.94 -0.80 10.10
CA THR A 171 -3.50 -1.03 10.27
C THR A 171 -2.73 -0.13 9.31
N VAL A 172 -1.69 0.53 9.83
CA VAL A 172 -0.79 1.38 9.05
C VAL A 172 0.66 1.14 9.44
N LEU A 173 1.55 1.13 8.46
CA LEU A 173 2.99 1.20 8.66
C LEU A 173 3.46 2.64 8.63
N VAL A 174 4.34 2.97 9.58
CA VAL A 174 5.03 4.25 9.67
C VAL A 174 6.52 3.96 9.60
N GLY A 175 7.21 4.50 8.60
CA GLY A 175 8.63 4.20 8.41
C GLY A 175 9.44 5.33 7.80
N TYR A 176 10.75 5.12 7.78
CA TYR A 176 11.73 6.00 7.17
C TYR A 176 12.50 5.27 6.06
N GLY A 177 13.01 6.03 5.09
CA GLY A 177 13.61 5.50 3.87
C GLY A 177 12.56 5.15 2.81
N HIS A 178 12.75 4.01 2.15
CA HIS A 178 11.86 3.51 1.10
C HIS A 178 10.85 2.50 1.69
N PRO A 179 9.57 2.54 1.29
CA PRO A 179 8.59 1.53 1.72
C PRO A 179 9.02 0.12 1.29
N PRO A 180 8.74 -0.91 2.10
CA PRO A 180 8.99 -2.29 1.72
C PRO A 180 8.12 -2.65 0.49
N GLU A 181 8.74 -3.36 -0.45
CA GLU A 181 8.09 -3.78 -1.69
C GLU A 181 7.73 -5.26 -1.63
N GLU A 182 6.43 -5.53 -1.66
CA GLU A 182 5.89 -6.89 -1.80
C GLU A 182 6.39 -7.55 -3.10
N GLN A 183 6.94 -8.75 -2.95
CA GLN A 183 7.30 -9.63 -4.05
C GLN A 183 6.10 -10.49 -4.44
N PHE A 184 6.10 -11.08 -5.64
CA PHE A 184 5.05 -12.01 -6.01
C PHE A 184 5.19 -13.32 -5.22
N SER A 185 4.07 -13.82 -4.71
CA SER A 185 3.97 -15.14 -4.11
C SER A 185 4.46 -16.20 -5.09
N MET A 186 5.00 -17.27 -4.53
CA MET A 186 5.48 -18.43 -5.28
C MET A 186 4.38 -19.01 -6.18
N LEU A 187 3.12 -18.97 -5.72
CA LEU A 187 1.98 -19.43 -6.50
C LEU A 187 1.76 -18.56 -7.74
N VAL A 188 1.66 -17.24 -7.58
CA VAL A 188 1.46 -16.30 -8.68
C VAL A 188 2.60 -16.43 -9.70
N THR A 189 3.84 -16.51 -9.21
CA THR A 189 5.03 -16.71 -10.04
C THR A 189 4.95 -18.01 -10.83
N LEU A 190 4.54 -19.12 -10.21
CA LEU A 190 4.41 -20.42 -10.87
C LEU A 190 3.31 -20.39 -11.95
N VAL A 191 2.15 -19.80 -11.65
CA VAL A 191 1.04 -19.68 -12.61
C VAL A 191 1.45 -18.81 -13.80
N LEU A 192 2.18 -17.72 -13.57
CA LEU A 192 2.72 -16.88 -14.65
C LEU A 192 3.73 -17.65 -15.51
N LEU A 193 4.64 -18.40 -14.89
CA LEU A 193 5.64 -19.21 -15.60
C LEU A 193 4.99 -20.31 -16.45
N LEU A 194 3.99 -21.01 -15.93
CA LEU A 194 3.28 -22.04 -16.69
C LEU A 194 2.39 -21.43 -17.77
N GLY A 195 1.65 -20.37 -17.43
CA GLY A 195 0.68 -19.71 -18.30
C GLY A 195 1.31 -18.98 -19.48
N ILE A 196 2.46 -18.32 -19.29
CA ILE A 196 3.16 -17.57 -20.35
C ILE A 196 4.35 -18.36 -20.90
N GLY A 197 5.07 -19.08 -20.03
CA GLY A 197 6.28 -19.80 -20.43
C GLY A 197 6.01 -20.95 -21.39
N LEU A 198 4.98 -21.77 -21.15
CA LEU A 198 4.66 -22.88 -22.05
C LEU A 198 4.26 -22.39 -23.46
N PRO A 199 3.34 -21.41 -23.63
CA PRO A 199 3.07 -20.84 -24.95
C PRO A 199 4.30 -20.23 -25.62
N ALA A 200 5.13 -19.50 -24.88
CA ALA A 200 6.34 -18.89 -25.43
C ALA A 200 7.32 -19.94 -25.99
N ILE A 201 7.51 -21.07 -25.29
CA ILE A 201 8.35 -22.18 -25.75
C ILE A 201 7.79 -22.80 -27.03
N VAL A 202 6.47 -23.03 -27.10
CA VAL A 202 5.82 -23.59 -28.30
C VAL A 202 5.99 -22.64 -29.50
N ILE A 203 5.83 -21.33 -29.29
CA ILE A 203 6.00 -20.32 -30.35
C ILE A 203 7.46 -20.25 -30.80
N LEU A 204 8.42 -20.23 -29.88
CA LEU A 204 9.85 -20.19 -30.20
C LEU A 204 10.32 -21.44 -30.95
N THR A 205 9.94 -22.63 -30.46
CA THR A 205 10.29 -23.89 -31.13
C THR A 205 9.61 -23.99 -32.51
N GLY A 206 8.33 -23.61 -32.62
CA GLY A 206 7.61 -23.57 -33.88
C GLY A 206 8.24 -22.60 -34.90
N THR A 207 8.59 -21.39 -34.48
CA THR A 207 9.24 -20.39 -35.34
C THR A 207 10.62 -20.84 -35.81
N VAL A 208 11.46 -21.38 -34.91
CA VAL A 208 12.77 -21.96 -35.27
C VAL A 208 12.60 -23.11 -36.27
N CYS A 209 11.67 -24.03 -36.03
CA CYS A 209 11.40 -25.13 -36.96
C CYS A 209 10.96 -24.64 -38.35
N ILE A 210 10.09 -23.62 -38.42
CA ILE A 210 9.65 -23.04 -39.70
C ILE A 210 10.81 -22.35 -40.43
N VAL A 211 11.64 -21.59 -39.71
CA VAL A 211 12.81 -20.90 -40.29
C VAL A 211 13.82 -21.89 -40.84
N LEU A 212 14.16 -22.93 -40.07
CA LEU A 212 15.09 -23.98 -40.51
C LEU A 212 14.58 -24.73 -41.76
N ARG A 213 13.28 -25.06 -41.79
CA ARG A 213 12.66 -25.69 -42.97
C ARG A 213 12.70 -24.80 -44.21
N ARG A 214 12.44 -23.49 -44.06
CA ARG A 214 12.55 -22.53 -45.18
C ARG A 214 13.99 -22.42 -45.70
N LEU A 215 14.98 -22.38 -44.81
CA LEU A 215 16.39 -22.29 -45.20
C LEU A 215 16.89 -23.55 -45.91
N GLN A 216 16.44 -24.74 -45.51
CA GLN A 216 16.77 -25.99 -46.20
C GLN A 216 16.15 -26.05 -47.59
N ARG A 217 14.87 -25.72 -47.73
CA ARG A 217 14.17 -25.73 -49.01
C ARG A 217 14.78 -24.76 -50.04
N ASN A 218 15.21 -23.57 -49.61
CA ASN A 218 15.93 -22.63 -50.47
C ASN A 218 17.31 -23.15 -50.93
N LYS A 219 17.96 -24.05 -50.18
CA LYS A 219 19.22 -24.67 -50.61
C LYS A 219 18.95 -25.72 -51.69
N ASP A 220 17.91 -26.53 -51.53
CA ASP A 220 17.54 -27.58 -52.49
C ASP A 220 17.15 -26.99 -53.86
N ASP A 221 16.41 -25.86 -53.87
CA ASP A 221 16.08 -25.14 -55.11
C ASP A 221 17.32 -24.59 -55.85
N LEU A 222 18.39 -24.26 -55.11
CA LEU A 222 19.66 -23.76 -55.66
C LEU A 222 20.54 -24.87 -56.27
N PHE A 223 20.37 -26.12 -55.80
CA PHE A 223 21.05 -27.29 -56.37
C PHE A 223 20.34 -27.85 -57.61
N LEU A 224 19.05 -27.59 -57.77
CA LEU A 224 18.26 -28.00 -58.95
C LEU A 224 18.32 -27.00 -60.11
N SER A 225 18.82 -25.78 -59.89
CA SER A 225 18.91 -24.73 -60.93
C SER A 225 20.27 -24.66 -61.65
N ARG A 226 21.11 -25.71 -61.57
CA ARG A 226 22.44 -25.75 -62.22
C ARG A 226 22.54 -26.88 -63.23
#